data_AF-A0A9X0V2L8-F1
#
_entry.id   AF-A0A9X0V2L8-F1
#
_cell.length_a   1.000
_cell.length_b   1.000
_cell.length_c   1.000
_cell.angle_alpha   90.00
_cell.angle_beta   90.00
_cell.angle_gamma   90.00
#
_symmetry.space_group_name_H-M   'P 1'
#
loop_
_entity.id
_entity.type
_entity.pdbx_description
1 polymer ?
#
loop_
_entity_poly.entity_id
_entity_poly.type
_entity_poly.pdbx_seq_one_letter_code
_entity_poly.pdbx_strand_id
1 'polypeptide(L)' 'MSKFQQLTPEDLMETKGGKIYHATPWQICNSKTHKCWADNAAIARTCGRVIVNGWLQHGPWGAR' A
#
# COMPACT_ATOMS: atom_id res chain seq x y z
N MET A 1 7.13 36.59 6.01
CA MET A 1 6.70 35.20 6.28
C MET A 1 6.42 34.53 4.94
N SER A 2 7.20 33.53 4.56
CA SER A 2 6.93 32.74 3.35
C SER A 2 5.60 32.00 3.56
N LYS A 3 4.63 32.20 2.66
CA LYS A 3 3.34 31.50 2.74
C LYS A 3 3.62 30.02 2.51
N PHE A 4 3.25 29.17 3.47
CA PHE A 4 3.30 27.72 3.28
C PHE A 4 2.38 27.36 2.12
N GLN A 5 2.97 26.91 1.01
CA GLN A 5 2.23 26.49 -0.17
C GLN A 5 1.71 25.08 0.08
N GLN A 6 0.40 24.89 -0.01
CA GLN A 6 -0.23 23.59 0.13
C GLN A 6 0.10 22.77 -1.11
N LEU A 7 0.92 21.72 -0.94
CA LEU A 7 1.26 20.80 -2.02
C LEU A 7 0.00 20.06 -2.47
N THR A 8 -0.28 20.08 -3.77
CA THR A 8 -1.34 19.27 -4.36
C THR A 8 -0.88 17.82 -4.52
N PRO A 9 -1.81 16.85 -4.61
CA PRO A 9 -1.48 15.46 -4.95
C PRO A 9 -0.68 15.36 -6.25
N GLU A 10 -0.94 16.23 -7.22
CA GLU A 10 -0.23 16.33 -8.49
C GLU A 10 1.22 16.78 -8.27
N ASP A 11 1.45 17.80 -7.43
CA ASP A 11 2.80 18.25 -7.06
C ASP A 11 3.59 17.15 -6.34
N LEU A 12 2.93 16.35 -5.52
CA LEU A 12 3.52 15.19 -4.82
C LEU A 12 3.89 14.06 -5.79
N MET A 13 3.09 13.87 -6.85
CA MET A 13 3.34 12.90 -7.92
C MET A 13 4.45 13.38 -8.86
N GLU A 14 4.53 14.68 -9.12
CA GLU A 14 5.54 15.30 -9.97
C GLU A 14 6.91 15.39 -9.27
N THR A 15 6.94 15.71 -7.97
CA THR A 15 8.19 15.80 -7.18
C THR A 15 8.88 14.47 -6.93
N LYS A 16 8.17 13.33 -7.00
CA LYS A 16 8.78 12.00 -7.04
C LYS A 16 8.70 11.40 -8.43
N GLY A 17 9.24 12.14 -9.41
CA GLY A 17 9.03 11.94 -10.85
C GLY A 17 9.40 10.58 -11.46
N GLY A 18 8.79 9.48 -11.03
CA GLY A 18 8.78 8.20 -11.71
C GLY A 18 7.43 7.55 -11.47
N LYS A 19 6.87 6.93 -12.51
CA LYS A 19 5.60 6.22 -12.39
C LYS A 19 5.78 5.11 -11.36
N ILE A 20 5.04 5.20 -10.27
CA ILE A 20 4.92 4.12 -9.31
C ILE A 20 3.99 3.08 -9.94
N TYR A 21 4.45 1.85 -10.09
CA TYR A 21 3.66 0.76 -10.65
C TYR A 21 3.82 -0.51 -9.84
N HIS A 22 2.82 -1.37 -9.90
CA HIS A 22 2.87 -2.69 -9.29
C HIS A 22 3.53 -3.67 -10.27
N ALA A 23 4.71 -4.17 -9.92
CA ALA A 23 5.38 -5.21 -10.71
C ALA A 23 4.78 -6.60 -10.39
N THR A 24 4.37 -6.79 -9.15
CA THR A 24 3.59 -7.94 -8.67
C THR A 24 2.55 -7.43 -7.67
N PRO A 25 1.58 -8.26 -7.23
CA PRO A 25 0.63 -7.87 -6.18
C PRO A 25 1.29 -7.48 -4.85
N TRP A 26 2.56 -7.83 -4.63
CA TRP A 26 3.29 -7.65 -3.37
C TRP A 26 4.46 -6.67 -3.48
N GLN A 27 4.70 -6.10 -4.67
CA GLN A 27 5.87 -5.28 -4.93
C GLN A 27 5.51 -4.07 -5.77
N ILE A 28 5.87 -2.91 -5.22
CA ILE A 28 5.75 -1.62 -5.90
C ILE A 28 7.13 -1.21 -6.38
N CYS A 29 7.22 -0.75 -7.63
CA CYS A 29 8.45 -0.29 -8.24
C CYS A 29 8.31 1.14 -8.76
N ASN A 30 9.39 1.89 -8.70
CA ASN A 30 9.50 3.20 -9.33
C ASN A 30 10.23 3.07 -10.67
N SER A 31 9.57 3.49 -11.76
CA SER A 31 10.11 3.37 -13.11
C SER A 31 11.35 4.23 -13.39
N LYS A 32 11.58 5.31 -12.62
CA LYS A 32 12.73 6.20 -12.81
C LYS A 32 13.92 5.81 -11.95
N THR A 33 13.69 5.42 -10.70
CA THR A 33 14.79 5.05 -9.80
C THR A 33 15.18 3.57 -9.90
N HIS A 34 14.39 2.76 -10.64
CA HIS A 34 14.53 1.31 -10.73
C HIS A 34 14.57 0.60 -9.38
N LYS A 35 14.05 1.26 -8.33
CA LYS A 35 13.94 0.70 -6.98
C LYS A 35 12.56 0.08 -6.81
N CYS A 36 12.55 -1.07 -6.17
CA CYS A 36 11.33 -1.77 -5.78
C CYS A 36 11.31 -1.94 -4.27
N TRP A 37 10.10 -1.92 -3.71
CA TRP A 37 9.85 -2.13 -2.29
C TRP A 37 8.60 -2.99 -2.11
N ALA A 38 8.51 -3.63 -0.95
CA ALA A 38 7.34 -4.42 -0.59
C ALA A 38 6.09 -3.54 -0.49
N ASP A 39 4.99 -4.00 -1.09
CA ASP A 39 3.67 -3.44 -0.89
C ASP A 39 3.12 -3.89 0.47
N ASN A 40 3.56 -3.20 1.52
CA ASN A 40 3.14 -3.50 2.89
C ASN A 40 1.62 -3.39 3.06
N ALA A 41 0.94 -2.57 2.26
CA ALA A 41 -0.51 -2.44 2.32
C ALA A 41 -1.21 -3.68 1.74
N ALA A 42 -0.78 -4.17 0.57
CA ALA A 42 -1.30 -5.42 -0.01
C ALA A 42 -1.03 -6.62 0.90
N ILE A 43 0.19 -6.70 1.46
CA ILE A 43 0.58 -7.76 2.40
C ILE A 43 -0.30 -7.71 3.65
N ALA A 44 -0.44 -6.55 4.29
CA ALA A 44 -1.25 -6.39 5.50
C ALA A 44 -2.72 -6.74 5.28
N ARG A 45 -3.33 -6.33 4.15
CA ARG A 45 -4.72 -6.72 3.82
C ARG A 45 -4.88 -8.22 3.69
N THR A 46 -3.91 -8.89 3.08
CA THR A 46 -3.97 -10.35 2.88
C THR A 46 -3.82 -11.09 4.21
N CYS A 47 -2.85 -10.69 5.03
CA CYS A 47 -2.71 -11.24 6.39
C CYS A 47 -3.98 -10.99 7.23
N GLY A 48 -4.51 -9.77 7.20
CA GLY A 48 -5.75 -9.43 7.90
C GLY A 48 -6.92 -10.29 7.45
N ARG A 49 -7.07 -10.54 6.14
CA ARG A 49 -8.11 -11.43 5.61
C ARG A 49 -7.96 -12.86 6.11
N VAL A 50 -6.74 -13.40 6.15
CA VAL A 50 -6.47 -14.75 6.68
C VAL A 50 -6.85 -14.82 8.17
N ILE A 51 -6.46 -13.83 8.96
CA ILE A 51 -6.76 -13.78 10.40
C ILE A 51 -8.28 -13.68 10.62
N VAL A 52 -8.96 -12.76 9.94
CA VAL A 52 -10.42 -12.58 10.08
C VAL A 52 -11.18 -13.83 9.64
N ASN A 53 -10.79 -14.45 8.52
CA ASN A 53 -11.41 -15.70 8.08
C ASN A 53 -11.15 -16.86 9.07
N GLY A 54 -9.93 -16.96 9.60
CA GLY A 54 -9.60 -17.94 10.64
C GLY A 54 -10.42 -17.73 11.91
N TRP A 55 -10.64 -16.47 12.32
CA TRP A 55 -11.55 -16.14 13.43
C TRP A 55 -13.01 -16.43 13.13
N LEU A 56 -13.47 -16.25 11.89
CA LEU A 56 -14.82 -16.64 11.48
C LEU A 56 -15.03 -18.15 11.41
N GLN A 57 -13.98 -18.94 11.20
CA GLN A 57 -14.08 -20.40 11.09
C GLN A 57 -13.81 -21.11 12.42
N HIS A 58 -12.83 -20.64 13.19
CA HIS A 58 -12.34 -21.30 14.41
C HIS A 58 -12.44 -20.43 15.67
N GLY A 59 -12.75 -19.15 15.51
CA GLY A 59 -12.92 -18.23 16.63
C GLY A 59 -14.33 -18.28 17.21
N PRO A 60 -14.63 -17.38 18.17
CA PRO A 60 -15.89 -17.36 18.91
C PRO A 60 -17.14 -17.10 18.04
N TRP A 61 -16.96 -16.70 16.77
CA TRP A 61 -18.05 -16.52 15.80
C TRP A 61 -18.21 -17.68 14.81
N GLY A 62 -17.26 -18.63 14.76
CA GLY A 62 -17.33 -19.80 13.88
C GLY A 62 -18.11 -20.98 14.45
N ALA A 63 -18.36 -20.98 15.76
CA ALA A 63 -19.25 -21.93 16.41
C ALA A 63 -20.69 -21.39 16.37
N ARG A 64 -21.35 -21.50 15.21
CA ARG A 64 -22.81 -21.60 15.11
C ARG A 64 -23.16 -22.79 14.24
#